data_AF-A0A0K8W0H3-F1
#
_entry.id   AF-A0A0K8W0H3-F1
#
_cell.length_a   1.000
_cell.length_b   1.000
_cell.length_c   1.000
_cell.angle_alpha   90.00
_cell.angle_beta   90.00
_cell.angle_gamma   90.00
#
_symmetry.space_group_name_H-M   'P 1'
#
loop_
_entity.id
_entity.type
_entity.pdbx_description
1 polymer ?
#
loop_
_entity_poly.entity_id
_entity_poly.type
_entity_poly.pdbx_seq_one_letter_code
_entity_poly.pdbx_strand_id
1 'polypeptide(L)'
;MNCHPCSAEEYDGLEFESRFESGNLAKAVMITQTYYELHLRSDLYTSRSKQWFYFRVRRTRKNVIYRFSIVNLVKSDSLYNDGMRPLMYSTISAKQINEGWRRCGTNIAYYRNDDDTPSEEEDENSSYTLTFNIEFKHDNDTVYFAHSYPYTYSDLQDYLMTIQKDPVKSKFCKLRLLCRSLAGNNVYYLTVTAPVADEEAMRKKKAIVVSARVHPSETPASWMMKGLMDFITGDTLAAKRLRHRFIFKLIPMLNPDGVIVGNTRNSLTGKDLNRQYRTVIRETYPSIWYTKAMVKRLIDEYKVVLYCDMHAHSRKHNIFVYGCENKRSPEKKLTEQVFPLMLHKNVADKFSFESCKFKVQRSKEGTGRIVVWMLGITNSYTIEASFGGSSLGSRKGTHFHTADYEHMGKAFCETLLDYGDDTPNKVKRMTRHMKQIKRIRKREKREKKALKLKKMAEQGCIIAEKLEVKRTGKSVS
;
A
#
# COMPACT_ATOMS: atom_id res chain seq x y z
N MET A 1 23.79 31.59 29.02
CA MET A 1 22.47 32.17 29.36
C MET A 1 21.61 31.03 29.87
N ASN A 2 21.20 31.11 31.14
CA ASN A 2 20.35 30.12 31.78
C ASN A 2 18.92 30.27 31.23
N CYS A 3 18.44 29.28 30.48
CA CYS A 3 17.03 29.22 30.11
C CYS A 3 16.22 28.81 31.34
N HIS A 4 15.48 29.75 31.90
CA HIS A 4 14.38 29.43 32.82
C HIS A 4 13.39 28.49 32.11
N PRO A 5 12.86 27.47 32.79
CA PRO A 5 11.73 26.72 32.27
C PRO A 5 10.52 27.66 32.23
N CYS A 6 10.08 28.02 31.02
CA CYS A 6 8.85 28.78 30.80
C CYS A 6 7.69 28.09 31.51
N SER A 7 6.87 28.84 32.24
CA SER A 7 5.65 28.30 32.83
C SER A 7 4.69 27.81 31.73
N ALA A 8 3.86 26.80 32.00
CA ALA A 8 2.93 26.25 31.00
C ALA A 8 1.89 27.28 30.50
N GLU A 9 1.72 28.38 31.23
CA GLU A 9 0.81 29.48 30.93
C GLU A 9 1.43 30.53 29.97
N GLU A 10 2.76 30.55 29.81
CA GLU A 10 3.48 31.47 28.90
C GLU A 10 3.82 30.86 27.53
N TYR A 11 3.44 29.60 27.27
CA TYR A 11 3.77 28.94 26.00
C TYR A 11 2.84 29.39 24.85
N ASP A 12 3.37 30.27 24.01
CA ASP A 12 2.69 30.88 22.86
C ASP A 12 2.69 30.01 21.58
N GLY A 13 3.11 28.75 21.68
CA GLY A 13 3.33 27.84 20.56
C GLY A 13 2.16 26.92 20.22
N LEU A 14 2.31 26.22 19.08
CA LEU A 14 1.44 25.12 18.70
C LEU A 14 1.65 23.92 19.64
N GLU A 15 0.58 23.22 20.01
CA GLU A 15 0.65 22.00 20.81
C GLU A 15 0.57 20.75 19.94
N PHE A 16 1.55 19.85 20.06
CA PHE A 16 1.61 18.59 19.30
C PHE A 16 1.26 17.37 20.17
N GLU A 17 0.51 16.41 19.64
CA GLU A 17 0.16 15.16 20.32
C GLU A 17 0.08 13.99 19.34
N SER A 18 0.50 12.79 19.77
CA SER A 18 0.39 11.56 18.97
C SER A 18 0.04 10.31 19.80
N ARG A 19 -0.28 10.46 21.09
CA ARG A 19 -0.72 9.38 21.99
C ARG A 19 -2.18 9.02 21.76
N PHE A 20 -2.48 8.54 20.57
CA PHE A 20 -3.76 7.98 20.16
C PHE A 20 -3.51 6.87 19.15
N GLU A 21 -4.54 6.11 18.82
CA GLU A 21 -4.43 4.97 17.90
C GLU A 21 -3.84 5.36 16.54
N SER A 22 -2.85 4.60 16.08
CA SER A 22 -2.06 4.88 14.87
C SER A 22 -1.23 6.17 14.89
N GLY A 23 -1.20 6.90 16.01
CA GLY A 23 -0.43 8.13 16.14
C GLY A 23 1.08 7.90 16.10
N ASN A 24 1.80 8.71 15.32
CA ASN A 24 3.25 8.70 15.23
C ASN A 24 3.80 10.12 15.03
N LEU A 25 4.34 10.65 16.12
CA LEU A 25 5.27 11.78 16.18
C LEU A 25 6.01 11.65 17.52
N ALA A 26 7.35 11.59 17.50
CA ALA A 26 8.18 11.43 18.69
C ALA A 26 8.39 12.76 19.42
N LYS A 27 8.70 13.80 18.64
CA LYS A 27 9.13 15.10 19.15
C LYS A 27 8.76 16.19 18.15
N ALA A 28 8.36 17.34 18.65
CA ALA A 28 8.30 18.59 17.92
C ALA A 28 9.22 19.60 18.61
N VAL A 29 10.13 20.21 17.86
CA VAL A 29 11.06 21.24 18.31
C VAL A 29 10.63 22.55 17.66
N MET A 30 10.28 23.54 18.47
CA MET A 30 10.05 24.89 17.99
C MET A 30 11.41 25.54 17.73
N ILE A 31 11.71 25.82 16.46
CA ILE A 31 12.92 26.54 16.04
C ILE A 31 12.65 28.04 16.05
N THR A 32 11.49 28.43 15.54
CA THR A 32 10.91 29.78 15.68
C THR A 32 9.43 29.66 15.96
N GLN A 33 8.74 30.78 16.25
CA GLN A 33 7.28 30.77 16.49
C GLN A 33 6.48 30.12 15.34
N THR A 34 7.00 30.17 14.12
CA THR A 34 6.35 29.65 12.90
C THR A 34 7.13 28.51 12.24
N TYR A 35 8.24 28.04 12.80
CA TYR A 35 9.03 26.93 12.25
C TYR A 35 9.20 25.80 13.28
N TYR A 36 8.75 24.60 12.92
CA TYR A 36 8.84 23.41 13.76
C TYR A 36 9.57 22.27 13.03
N GLU A 37 10.56 21.71 13.72
CA GLU A 37 11.22 20.47 13.34
C GLU A 37 10.55 19.29 14.04
N LEU A 38 10.19 18.28 13.26
CA LEU A 38 9.39 17.15 13.66
C LEU A 38 10.22 15.87 13.51
N HIS A 39 10.22 15.04 14.55
CA HIS A 39 10.89 13.74 14.53
C HIS A 39 9.85 12.63 14.67
N LEU A 40 9.89 11.66 13.75
CA LEU A 40 9.04 10.47 13.84
C LEU A 40 9.66 9.45 14.80
N ARG A 41 8.79 8.64 15.42
CA ARG A 41 9.25 7.42 16.09
C ARG A 41 9.58 6.39 15.02
N SER A 42 10.68 5.67 15.20
CA SER A 42 10.90 4.45 14.43
C SER A 42 9.89 3.38 14.84
N ASP A 43 9.66 2.42 13.96
CA ASP A 43 8.92 1.22 14.33
C ASP A 43 9.50 0.60 15.61
N LEU A 44 8.63 0.08 16.48
CA LEU A 44 9.08 -0.55 17.72
C LEU A 44 10.13 -1.64 17.45
N TYR A 45 11.20 -1.64 18.26
CA TYR A 45 12.31 -2.59 18.21
C TYR A 45 13.15 -2.58 16.93
N THR A 46 13.11 -1.49 16.14
CA THR A 46 13.97 -1.29 14.97
C THR A 46 14.20 0.19 14.69
N SER A 47 15.32 0.54 14.06
CA SER A 47 15.65 1.91 13.63
C SER A 47 15.34 2.17 12.15
N ARG A 48 14.99 1.12 11.39
CA ARG A 48 15.06 1.08 9.91
C ARG A 48 13.81 1.56 9.17
N SER A 49 12.76 2.01 9.87
CA SER A 49 11.47 2.32 9.25
C SER A 49 10.84 3.54 9.88
N LYS A 50 10.93 4.68 9.16
CA LYS A 50 10.35 5.98 9.52
C LYS A 50 9.76 6.60 8.26
N GLN A 51 8.43 6.56 8.14
CA GLN A 51 7.70 7.14 7.01
C GLN A 51 6.29 7.57 7.40
N TRP A 52 5.62 6.78 8.24
CA TRP A 52 4.29 7.11 8.74
C TRP A 52 4.35 8.24 9.75
N PHE A 53 3.54 9.26 9.52
CA PHE A 53 3.23 10.28 10.52
C PHE A 53 1.73 10.40 10.65
N TYR A 54 1.27 10.53 11.88
CA TYR A 54 -0.11 10.86 12.22
C TYR A 54 -0.12 11.56 13.58
N PHE A 55 -0.42 12.84 13.60
CA PHE A 55 -0.34 13.65 14.82
C PHE A 55 -1.39 14.76 14.83
N ARG A 56 -1.70 15.24 16.02
CA ARG A 56 -2.63 16.34 16.29
C ARG A 56 -1.84 17.61 16.58
N VAL A 57 -2.37 18.74 16.14
CA VAL A 57 -1.92 20.10 16.43
C VAL A 57 -3.10 20.87 17.04
N ARG A 58 -2.88 21.60 18.14
CA ARG A 58 -3.85 22.53 18.75
C ARG A 58 -3.27 23.93 18.88
N ARG A 59 -4.10 24.88 19.32
CA ARG A 59 -3.78 26.32 19.45
C ARG A 59 -3.38 26.93 18.11
N THR A 60 -4.03 26.51 17.02
CA THR A 60 -3.76 27.04 15.69
C THR A 60 -4.06 28.53 15.63
N ARG A 61 -3.30 29.26 14.82
CA ARG A 61 -3.57 30.67 14.50
C ARG A 61 -3.94 30.80 13.04
N LYS A 62 -5.06 31.47 12.79
CA LYS A 62 -5.56 31.76 11.46
C LYS A 62 -4.61 32.73 10.76
N ASN A 63 -4.46 32.57 9.44
CA ASN A 63 -3.66 33.46 8.57
C ASN A 63 -2.17 33.55 8.94
N VAL A 64 -1.65 32.59 9.72
CA VAL A 64 -0.22 32.45 10.01
C VAL A 64 0.32 31.26 9.22
N ILE A 65 1.42 31.49 8.51
CA ILE A 65 2.13 30.43 7.77
C ILE A 65 3.14 29.78 8.69
N TYR A 66 2.93 28.49 8.95
CA TYR A 66 3.84 27.62 9.67
C TYR A 66 4.63 26.76 8.71
N ARG A 67 5.93 26.59 8.95
CA ARG A 67 6.78 25.60 8.28
C ARG A 67 6.94 24.38 9.19
N PHE A 68 6.62 23.20 8.68
CA PHE A 68 6.91 21.93 9.34
C PHE A 68 7.96 21.16 8.53
N SER A 69 9.05 20.74 9.20
CA SER A 69 10.09 19.87 8.63
C SER A 69 10.11 18.55 9.38
N ILE A 70 9.76 17.44 8.73
CA ILE A 70 9.97 16.09 9.28
C ILE A 70 11.36 15.62 8.85
N VAL A 71 12.31 15.56 9.78
CA VAL A 71 13.75 15.55 9.44
C VAL A 71 14.41 14.17 9.45
N ASN A 72 13.71 13.11 9.88
CA ASN A 72 14.32 11.79 10.10
C ASN A 72 13.70 10.66 9.25
N LEU A 73 13.24 10.97 8.04
CA LEU A 73 12.73 9.97 7.09
C LEU A 73 13.89 9.13 6.51
N VAL A 74 13.60 7.90 6.10
CA VAL A 74 14.64 6.93 5.68
C VAL A 74 14.54 6.51 4.21
N LYS A 75 13.63 7.11 3.43
CA LYS A 75 13.44 6.73 2.03
C LYS A 75 14.26 7.63 1.13
N SER A 76 15.07 7.07 0.25
CA SER A 76 15.87 7.88 -0.67
C SER A 76 15.10 8.68 -1.70
N ASP A 77 13.82 8.34 -1.88
CA ASP A 77 12.95 8.99 -2.83
C ASP A 77 11.50 8.89 -2.36
N SER A 78 10.68 9.84 -2.78
CA SER A 78 9.32 10.02 -2.30
C SER A 78 8.44 10.71 -3.32
N LEU A 79 7.17 10.30 -3.40
CA LEU A 79 6.17 10.95 -4.25
C LEU A 79 5.91 12.42 -3.88
N TYR A 80 6.41 12.92 -2.74
CA TYR A 80 6.39 14.36 -2.45
C TYR A 80 7.16 15.17 -3.51
N ASN A 81 8.22 14.61 -4.09
CA ASN A 81 8.94 15.20 -5.24
C ASN A 81 8.10 15.20 -6.52
N ASP A 82 7.07 14.35 -6.59
CA ASP A 82 6.13 14.23 -7.71
C ASP A 82 4.75 14.83 -7.36
N GLY A 83 4.70 15.79 -6.43
CA GLY A 83 3.49 16.55 -6.12
C GLY A 83 2.52 15.87 -5.16
N MET A 84 2.88 14.76 -4.49
CA MET A 84 2.13 14.26 -3.34
C MET A 84 2.02 15.34 -2.25
N ARG A 85 0.92 15.33 -1.51
CA ARG A 85 0.63 16.28 -0.44
C ARG A 85 0.23 15.55 0.84
N PRO A 86 0.66 16.03 2.03
CA PRO A 86 0.14 15.53 3.31
C PRO A 86 -1.37 15.70 3.38
N LEU A 87 -2.00 15.00 4.32
CA LEU A 87 -3.41 15.19 4.63
C LEU A 87 -3.57 15.99 5.91
N MET A 88 -4.63 16.78 5.94
CA MET A 88 -5.06 17.56 7.09
C MET A 88 -6.55 17.36 7.35
N TYR A 89 -6.93 17.23 8.62
CA TYR A 89 -8.32 17.22 9.08
C TYR A 89 -8.51 18.28 10.14
N SER A 90 -9.44 19.21 9.91
CA SER A 90 -9.79 20.28 10.85
C SER A 90 -11.08 19.92 11.57
N THR A 91 -11.07 19.94 12.91
CA THR A 91 -12.29 19.63 13.67
C THR A 91 -13.36 20.70 13.52
N ILE A 92 -12.97 21.97 13.37
CA ILE A 92 -13.92 23.07 13.12
C ILE A 92 -14.52 22.96 11.72
N SER A 93 -13.70 22.81 10.66
CA SER A 93 -14.23 22.66 9.30
C SER A 93 -15.10 21.42 9.15
N ALA A 94 -14.77 20.31 9.81
CA ALA A 94 -15.61 19.12 9.81
C ALA A 94 -17.00 19.39 10.41
N LYS A 95 -17.08 20.16 11.51
CA LYS A 95 -18.35 20.50 12.15
C LYS A 95 -19.17 21.54 11.37
N GLN A 96 -18.50 22.57 10.85
CA GLN A 96 -19.19 23.73 10.26
C GLN A 96 -19.58 23.52 8.80
N ILE A 97 -18.70 22.87 8.01
CA ILE A 97 -18.88 22.73 6.56
C ILE A 97 -18.74 21.29 6.07
N ASN A 98 -18.74 20.31 6.98
CA ASN A 98 -18.62 18.89 6.67
C ASN A 98 -17.38 18.53 5.82
N GLU A 99 -16.28 19.29 6.00
CA GLU A 99 -15.00 19.03 5.32
C GLU A 99 -14.24 17.91 6.04
N GLY A 100 -14.05 16.78 5.36
CA GLY A 100 -13.24 15.67 5.85
C GLY A 100 -11.73 15.89 5.67
N TRP A 101 -10.99 14.77 5.59
CA TRP A 101 -9.56 14.80 5.27
C TRP A 101 -9.32 15.42 3.90
N ARG A 102 -8.42 16.42 3.83
CA ARG A 102 -8.02 17.08 2.59
C ARG A 102 -6.52 17.08 2.40
N ARG A 103 -6.07 17.10 1.14
CA ARG A 103 -4.66 17.35 0.83
C ARG A 103 -4.30 18.79 1.22
N CYS A 104 -3.15 18.97 1.84
CA CYS A 104 -2.67 20.26 2.36
C CYS A 104 -1.19 20.49 2.02
N GLY A 105 -0.65 21.63 2.43
CA GLY A 105 0.75 21.95 2.21
C GLY A 105 0.99 22.75 0.94
N THR A 106 1.85 23.75 1.07
CA THR A 106 2.51 24.46 -0.03
C THR A 106 4.02 24.39 0.18
N ASN A 107 4.81 24.79 -0.82
CA ASN A 107 6.28 24.77 -0.75
C ASN A 107 6.84 23.44 -0.23
N ILE A 108 6.38 22.34 -0.82
CA ILE A 108 6.73 20.99 -0.37
C ILE A 108 8.05 20.59 -1.03
N ALA A 109 9.00 20.12 -0.23
CA ALA A 109 10.25 19.56 -0.73
C ALA A 109 10.64 18.31 0.05
N TYR A 110 11.28 17.36 -0.65
CA TYR A 110 11.83 16.14 -0.07
C TYR A 110 13.27 15.93 -0.52
N TYR A 111 14.21 16.01 0.41
CA TYR A 111 15.64 16.00 0.12
C TYR A 111 16.45 15.20 1.15
N ARG A 112 17.64 14.76 0.74
CA ARG A 112 18.62 14.07 1.61
C ARG A 112 19.20 15.10 2.59
N ASN A 113 19.40 14.71 3.83
CA ASN A 113 20.12 15.53 4.80
C ASN A 113 21.62 15.38 4.58
N ASP A 114 22.37 16.45 4.88
CA ASP A 114 23.83 16.40 4.91
C ASP A 114 24.26 15.72 6.22
N ASP A 115 24.84 14.52 6.13
CA ASP A 115 25.40 13.82 7.29
C ASP A 115 26.90 14.16 7.39
N ASP A 116 27.35 14.74 8.51
CA ASP A 116 28.75 15.19 8.75
C ASP A 116 29.77 14.05 8.86
N THR A 117 29.35 12.78 8.82
CA THR A 117 30.25 11.62 8.92
C THR A 117 30.31 10.83 7.61
N PRO A 118 31.41 10.91 6.84
CA PRO A 118 31.62 10.05 5.69
C PRO A 118 31.92 8.63 6.17
N SER A 119 30.95 7.73 6.08
CA SER A 119 31.17 6.29 6.24
C SER A 119 30.84 5.59 4.93
N GLU A 120 31.67 4.65 4.49
CA GLU A 120 31.56 3.92 3.21
C GLU A 120 30.24 3.10 3.05
N GLU A 121 29.34 3.13 4.03
CA GLU A 121 27.98 2.54 4.03
C GLU A 121 26.86 3.59 3.80
N GLU A 122 27.11 4.61 2.98
CA GLU A 122 26.29 5.83 2.84
C GLU A 122 24.78 5.64 2.58
N ASP A 123 24.35 4.55 1.92
CA ASP A 123 22.96 4.37 1.48
C ASP A 123 22.00 3.85 2.57
N GLU A 124 22.50 3.17 3.62
CA GLU A 124 21.62 2.55 4.64
C GLU A 124 21.31 3.45 5.85
N ASN A 125 22.13 4.47 6.11
CA ASN A 125 21.98 5.37 7.27
C ASN A 125 21.56 6.80 6.94
N SER A 126 21.47 7.15 5.65
CA SER A 126 21.07 8.51 5.24
C SER A 126 19.67 8.86 5.73
N SER A 127 19.55 10.06 6.31
CA SER A 127 18.28 10.65 6.70
C SER A 127 17.78 11.64 5.65
N TYR A 128 16.47 11.84 5.59
CA TYR A 128 15.80 12.67 4.61
C TYR A 128 14.79 13.59 5.31
N THR A 129 14.64 14.80 4.76
CA THR A 129 13.70 15.80 5.26
C THR A 129 12.52 15.96 4.30
N LEU A 130 11.31 15.92 4.84
CA LEU A 130 10.09 16.43 4.21
C LEU A 130 9.74 17.78 4.85
N THR A 131 9.79 18.87 4.08
CA THR A 131 9.34 20.19 4.52
C THR A 131 8.07 20.59 3.79
N PHE A 132 7.15 21.27 4.48
CA PHE A 132 5.95 21.87 3.88
C PHE A 132 5.43 23.04 4.72
N ASN A 133 4.83 24.02 4.05
CA ASN A 133 4.19 25.16 4.67
C ASN A 133 2.69 24.91 4.86
N ILE A 134 2.14 25.33 5.99
CA ILE A 134 0.72 25.23 6.34
C ILE A 134 0.21 26.58 6.81
N GLU A 135 -0.97 26.94 6.31
CA GLU A 135 -1.78 28.03 6.83
C GLU A 135 -3.09 27.45 7.38
N PHE A 136 -3.42 27.79 8.63
CA PHE A 136 -4.65 27.33 9.26
C PHE A 136 -5.82 28.27 8.94
N LYS A 137 -7.00 27.69 8.73
CA LYS A 137 -8.22 28.46 8.42
C LYS A 137 -8.89 29.08 9.66
N HIS A 138 -8.61 28.54 10.85
CA HIS A 138 -9.32 28.84 12.09
C HIS A 138 -8.35 29.01 13.25
N ASP A 139 -8.67 29.94 14.15
CA ASP A 139 -8.01 30.08 15.44
C ASP A 139 -8.46 28.98 16.40
N ASN A 140 -7.56 28.53 17.27
CA ASN A 140 -7.83 27.56 18.33
C ASN A 140 -8.48 26.25 17.86
N ASP A 141 -8.24 25.85 16.61
CA ASP A 141 -8.70 24.57 16.08
C ASP A 141 -7.87 23.41 16.65
N THR A 142 -8.46 22.23 16.57
CA THR A 142 -7.74 20.96 16.67
C THR A 142 -7.62 20.38 15.28
N VAL A 143 -6.40 20.28 14.78
CA VAL A 143 -6.09 19.80 13.43
C VAL A 143 -5.27 18.53 13.51
N TYR A 144 -5.51 17.58 12.61
CA TYR A 144 -4.72 16.36 12.50
C TYR A 144 -3.98 16.34 11.16
N PHE A 145 -2.74 15.88 11.17
CA PHE A 145 -1.92 15.67 9.98
C PHE A 145 -1.60 14.19 9.80
N ALA A 146 -1.66 13.68 8.56
CA ALA A 146 -1.33 12.30 8.27
C ALA A 146 -0.60 12.13 6.92
N HIS A 147 0.22 11.07 6.81
CA HIS A 147 0.90 10.71 5.56
C HIS A 147 -0.09 10.25 4.47
N SER A 148 -1.12 9.52 4.87
CA SER A 148 -2.22 9.04 4.04
C SER A 148 -3.50 8.92 4.86
N TYR A 149 -4.64 8.68 4.20
CA TYR A 149 -5.95 8.66 4.85
C TYR A 149 -5.93 7.60 5.94
N PRO A 150 -6.02 7.98 7.24
CA PRO A 150 -5.95 7.02 8.31
C PRO A 150 -7.07 5.98 8.19
N TYR A 151 -6.76 4.77 8.62
CA TYR A 151 -7.73 3.69 8.80
C TYR A 151 -7.18 2.85 9.95
N THR A 152 -7.78 3.05 11.11
CA THR A 152 -7.35 2.49 12.40
C THR A 152 -7.86 1.06 12.57
N TYR A 153 -7.41 0.37 13.62
CA TYR A 153 -7.96 -0.93 13.97
C TYR A 153 -9.38 -0.78 14.55
N SER A 154 -9.66 0.29 15.30
CA SER A 154 -11.03 0.61 15.75
C SER A 154 -11.98 0.83 14.57
N ASP A 155 -11.58 1.60 13.54
CA ASP A 155 -12.37 1.78 12.31
C ASP A 155 -12.72 0.42 11.67
N LEU A 156 -11.76 -0.51 11.66
CA LEU A 156 -12.00 -1.86 11.16
C LEU A 156 -13.00 -2.61 12.05
N GLN A 157 -12.82 -2.57 13.37
CA GLN A 157 -13.71 -3.27 14.30
C GLN A 157 -15.15 -2.80 14.16
N ASP A 158 -15.38 -1.49 14.14
CA ASP A 158 -16.71 -0.91 13.96
C ASP A 158 -17.31 -1.33 12.63
N TYR A 159 -16.54 -1.22 11.54
CA TYR A 159 -16.99 -1.66 10.22
C TYR A 159 -17.38 -3.15 10.19
N LEU A 160 -16.56 -4.04 10.76
CA LEU A 160 -16.86 -5.47 10.81
C LEU A 160 -18.10 -5.76 11.66
N MET A 161 -18.30 -5.04 12.76
CA MET A 161 -19.51 -5.15 13.57
C MET A 161 -20.75 -4.72 12.80
N THR A 162 -20.67 -3.69 11.95
CA THR A 162 -21.82 -3.31 11.10
C THR A 162 -22.22 -4.45 10.14
N ILE A 163 -21.25 -5.14 9.53
CA ILE A 163 -21.51 -6.28 8.65
C ILE A 163 -22.11 -7.45 9.45
N GLN A 164 -21.59 -7.72 10.64
CA GLN A 164 -22.04 -8.83 11.47
C GLN A 164 -23.46 -8.63 12.01
N LYS A 165 -23.82 -7.40 12.39
CA LYS A 165 -25.14 -7.04 12.93
C LYS A 165 -26.22 -6.90 11.86
N ASP A 166 -25.83 -6.75 10.60
CA ASP A 166 -26.78 -6.65 9.48
C ASP A 166 -27.51 -7.99 9.25
N PRO A 167 -28.85 -8.03 9.35
CA PRO A 167 -29.64 -9.26 9.30
C PRO A 167 -29.65 -9.93 7.91
N VAL A 168 -29.32 -9.18 6.86
CA VAL A 168 -29.23 -9.71 5.49
C VAL A 168 -27.81 -10.19 5.22
N LYS A 169 -26.80 -9.34 5.47
CA LYS A 169 -25.39 -9.66 5.18
C LYS A 169 -24.89 -10.84 6.01
N SER A 170 -25.28 -10.94 7.27
CA SER A 170 -24.87 -12.03 8.18
C SER A 170 -25.28 -13.42 7.70
N LYS A 171 -26.26 -13.55 6.78
CA LYS A 171 -26.67 -14.85 6.20
C LYS A 171 -25.61 -15.44 5.26
N PHE A 172 -24.85 -14.60 4.56
CA PHE A 172 -23.85 -15.02 3.57
C PHE A 172 -22.44 -14.50 3.85
N CYS A 173 -22.26 -13.68 4.88
CA CYS A 173 -20.98 -13.14 5.33
C CYS A 173 -20.75 -13.52 6.79
N LYS A 174 -19.76 -14.37 7.04
CA LYS A 174 -19.42 -14.85 8.40
C LYS A 174 -18.08 -14.28 8.84
N LEU A 175 -18.10 -13.46 9.89
CA LEU A 175 -16.91 -13.00 10.59
C LEU A 175 -16.38 -14.11 11.49
N ARG A 176 -15.07 -14.40 11.42
CA ARG A 176 -14.41 -15.39 12.26
C ARG A 176 -13.06 -14.86 12.75
N LEU A 177 -12.65 -15.31 13.93
CA LEU A 177 -11.31 -15.07 14.44
C LEU A 177 -10.31 -15.96 13.70
N LEU A 178 -9.31 -15.37 13.07
CA LEU A 178 -8.19 -16.10 12.47
C LEU A 178 -7.21 -16.54 13.55
N CYS A 179 -6.78 -15.57 14.36
CA CYS A 179 -5.88 -15.76 15.50
C CYS A 179 -5.86 -14.51 16.39
N ARG A 180 -5.16 -14.59 17.51
CA ARG A 180 -4.70 -13.43 18.26
C ARG A 180 -3.34 -12.99 17.70
N SER A 181 -3.09 -11.69 17.65
CA SER A 181 -1.79 -11.11 17.30
C SER A 181 -0.79 -11.26 18.46
N LEU A 182 0.43 -10.73 18.31
CA LEU A 182 1.45 -10.84 19.37
C LEU A 182 1.02 -10.10 20.64
N ALA A 183 0.38 -8.94 20.51
CA ALA A 183 -0.18 -8.19 21.64
C ALA A 183 -1.60 -8.64 22.04
N GLY A 184 -2.10 -9.76 21.51
CA GLY A 184 -3.42 -10.29 21.88
C GLY A 184 -4.62 -9.61 21.18
N ASN A 185 -4.38 -8.73 20.21
CA ASN A 185 -5.46 -8.16 19.39
C ASN A 185 -6.07 -9.22 18.45
N ASN A 186 -7.35 -9.09 18.16
CA ASN A 186 -8.02 -10.04 17.27
C ASN A 186 -7.64 -9.78 15.81
N VAL A 187 -7.14 -10.81 15.14
CA VAL A 187 -6.98 -10.83 13.69
C VAL A 187 -8.18 -11.56 13.11
N TYR A 188 -9.07 -10.85 12.42
CA TYR A 188 -10.29 -11.43 11.86
C TYR A 188 -10.14 -11.77 10.39
N TYR A 189 -10.97 -12.71 9.93
CA TYR A 189 -11.26 -12.90 8.53
C TYR A 189 -12.76 -13.07 8.29
N LEU A 190 -13.22 -12.69 7.11
CA LEU A 190 -14.59 -12.92 6.65
C LEU A 190 -14.62 -14.08 5.66
N THR A 191 -15.63 -14.93 5.79
CA THR A 191 -16.04 -15.85 4.73
C THR A 191 -17.30 -15.30 4.06
N VAL A 192 -17.21 -14.91 2.78
CA VAL A 192 -18.35 -14.39 2.01
C VAL A 192 -18.70 -15.36 0.90
N THR A 193 -19.88 -15.97 0.97
CA THR A 193 -20.39 -16.90 -0.04
C THR A 193 -21.90 -17.09 0.12
N ALA A 194 -22.63 -17.29 -0.97
CA ALA A 194 -24.06 -17.59 -0.90
C ALA A 194 -24.26 -18.96 -0.22
N PRO A 195 -25.23 -19.11 0.68
CA PRO A 195 -25.58 -20.42 1.23
C PRO A 195 -26.05 -21.34 0.11
N VAL A 196 -25.70 -22.62 0.19
CA VAL A 196 -26.16 -23.65 -0.74
C VAL A 196 -26.52 -24.87 0.09
N ALA A 197 -27.70 -25.45 -0.16
CA ALA A 197 -28.21 -26.59 0.60
C ALA A 197 -27.51 -27.90 0.20
N ASP A 198 -27.05 -27.98 -1.04
CA ASP A 198 -26.36 -29.15 -1.60
C ASP A 198 -24.84 -29.06 -1.39
N GLU A 199 -24.27 -30.06 -0.71
CA GLU A 199 -22.82 -30.17 -0.51
C GLU A 199 -22.04 -30.30 -1.81
N GLU A 200 -22.61 -30.96 -2.82
CA GLU A 200 -21.96 -31.15 -4.12
C GLU A 200 -21.84 -29.83 -4.87
N ALA A 201 -22.91 -29.02 -4.88
CA ALA A 201 -22.86 -27.66 -5.37
C ALA A 201 -21.88 -26.78 -4.59
N MET A 202 -21.71 -26.99 -3.28
CA MET A 202 -20.67 -26.31 -2.50
C MET A 202 -19.25 -26.71 -2.94
N ARG A 203 -18.97 -28.00 -3.13
CA ARG A 203 -17.66 -28.50 -3.59
C ARG A 203 -17.26 -27.97 -4.97
N LYS A 204 -18.23 -27.65 -5.83
CA LYS A 204 -18.00 -27.03 -7.15
C LYS A 204 -17.60 -25.55 -7.08
N LYS A 205 -17.80 -24.88 -5.95
CA LYS A 205 -17.38 -23.47 -5.81
C LYS A 205 -15.87 -23.37 -5.83
N LYS A 206 -15.40 -22.23 -6.34
CA LYS A 206 -13.97 -21.90 -6.36
C LYS A 206 -13.66 -20.91 -5.24
N ALA A 207 -12.43 -20.89 -4.75
CA ALA A 207 -12.04 -20.01 -3.65
C ALA A 207 -11.21 -18.80 -4.12
N ILE A 208 -11.38 -17.67 -3.43
CA ILE A 208 -10.60 -16.45 -3.59
C ILE A 208 -10.11 -16.02 -2.20
N VAL A 209 -8.81 -15.73 -2.08
CA VAL A 209 -8.22 -15.23 -0.83
C VAL A 209 -7.68 -13.83 -1.06
N VAL A 210 -8.08 -12.88 -0.19
CA VAL A 210 -7.55 -11.52 -0.21
C VAL A 210 -7.14 -11.11 1.19
N SER A 211 -5.94 -10.55 1.32
CA SER A 211 -5.42 -10.01 2.57
C SER A 211 -5.00 -8.55 2.41
N ALA A 212 -4.94 -7.80 3.51
CA ALA A 212 -4.49 -6.41 3.51
C ALA A 212 -3.76 -6.03 4.80
N ARG A 213 -3.08 -4.88 4.77
CA ARG A 213 -2.39 -4.25 5.92
C ARG A 213 -1.45 -5.18 6.67
N VAL A 214 -0.61 -5.91 5.93
CA VAL A 214 0.56 -6.58 6.53
C VAL A 214 1.62 -5.57 6.96
N HIS A 215 1.77 -4.48 6.20
CA HIS A 215 2.52 -3.31 6.63
C HIS A 215 1.55 -2.26 7.22
N PRO A 216 1.80 -1.77 8.44
CA PRO A 216 0.83 -0.93 9.14
C PRO A 216 0.53 0.41 8.48
N SER A 217 1.49 1.12 7.87
CA SER A 217 1.24 2.45 7.31
C SER A 217 0.60 2.45 5.92
N GLU A 218 0.41 1.27 5.32
CA GLU A 218 -0.13 1.13 3.98
C GLU A 218 -1.66 1.21 4.00
N THR A 219 -2.20 2.29 4.56
CA THR A 219 -3.65 2.54 4.71
C THR A 219 -4.45 2.48 3.40
N PRO A 220 -3.92 2.82 2.20
CA PRO A 220 -4.63 2.55 0.94
C PRO A 220 -5.12 1.11 0.78
N ALA A 221 -4.40 0.13 1.36
CA ALA A 221 -4.82 -1.27 1.34
C ALA A 221 -6.13 -1.50 2.12
N SER A 222 -6.34 -0.81 3.24
CA SER A 222 -7.60 -0.89 4.00
C SER A 222 -8.77 -0.35 3.18
N TRP A 223 -8.59 0.77 2.49
CA TRP A 223 -9.64 1.36 1.66
C TRP A 223 -9.97 0.50 0.44
N MET A 224 -8.96 -0.11 -0.21
CA MET A 224 -9.19 -1.12 -1.25
C MET A 224 -9.95 -2.34 -0.71
N MET A 225 -9.56 -2.85 0.46
CA MET A 225 -10.27 -3.97 1.08
C MET A 225 -11.70 -3.59 1.47
N LYS A 226 -11.93 -2.39 1.99
CA LYS A 226 -13.27 -1.88 2.32
C LYS A 226 -14.16 -1.84 1.08
N GLY A 227 -13.70 -1.26 -0.03
CA GLY A 227 -14.49 -1.23 -1.27
C GLY A 227 -14.79 -2.62 -1.84
N LEU A 228 -13.86 -3.57 -1.68
CA LEU A 228 -14.10 -4.98 -2.01
C LEU A 228 -15.20 -5.58 -1.12
N MET A 229 -15.10 -5.40 0.20
CA MET A 229 -16.08 -5.89 1.17
C MET A 229 -17.47 -5.27 0.97
N ASP A 230 -17.54 -3.95 0.75
CA ASP A 230 -18.78 -3.23 0.47
C ASP A 230 -19.45 -3.79 -0.80
N PHE A 231 -18.69 -4.00 -1.87
CA PHE A 231 -19.24 -4.55 -3.10
C PHE A 231 -19.73 -5.98 -2.93
N ILE A 232 -18.88 -6.89 -2.40
CA ILE A 232 -19.23 -8.31 -2.33
C ILE A 232 -20.32 -8.60 -1.29
N THR A 233 -20.53 -7.70 -0.32
CA THR A 233 -21.64 -7.80 0.63
C THR A 233 -22.89 -7.02 0.21
N GLY A 234 -22.82 -6.23 -0.87
CA GLY A 234 -23.93 -5.47 -1.41
C GLY A 234 -24.99 -6.32 -2.13
N ASP A 235 -26.08 -5.67 -2.54
CA ASP A 235 -27.26 -6.33 -3.10
C ASP A 235 -27.29 -6.42 -4.63
N THR A 236 -26.25 -5.93 -5.31
CA THR A 236 -26.20 -5.95 -6.78
C THR A 236 -26.22 -7.37 -7.34
N LEU A 237 -26.78 -7.54 -8.54
CA LEU A 237 -26.80 -8.84 -9.23
C LEU A 237 -25.38 -9.39 -9.45
N ALA A 238 -24.41 -8.51 -9.73
CA ALA A 238 -23.01 -8.90 -9.88
C ALA A 238 -22.42 -9.47 -8.57
N ALA A 239 -22.67 -8.81 -7.43
CA ALA A 239 -22.24 -9.30 -6.13
C ALA A 239 -22.89 -10.63 -5.77
N LYS A 240 -24.22 -10.78 -5.99
CA LYS A 240 -24.94 -12.05 -5.82
C LYS A 240 -24.32 -13.17 -6.65
N ARG A 241 -24.07 -12.95 -7.95
CA ARG A 241 -23.44 -13.93 -8.85
C ARG A 241 -22.05 -14.36 -8.37
N LEU A 242 -21.23 -13.41 -7.90
CA LEU A 242 -19.93 -13.74 -7.31
C LEU A 242 -20.07 -14.62 -6.07
N ARG A 243 -20.99 -14.29 -5.16
CA ARG A 243 -21.25 -15.09 -3.95
C ARG A 243 -21.75 -16.51 -4.26
N HIS A 244 -22.54 -16.68 -5.33
CA HIS A 244 -22.96 -18.02 -5.77
C HIS A 244 -21.81 -18.86 -6.31
N ARG A 245 -20.81 -18.23 -6.94
CA ARG A 245 -19.72 -18.93 -7.60
C ARG A 245 -18.50 -19.16 -6.73
N PHE A 246 -18.22 -18.21 -5.85
CA PHE A 246 -16.97 -18.16 -5.12
C PHE A 246 -17.18 -18.21 -3.61
N ILE A 247 -16.15 -18.72 -2.94
CA ILE A 247 -15.93 -18.59 -1.51
C ILE A 247 -14.82 -17.55 -1.32
N PHE A 248 -15.17 -16.38 -0.82
CA PHE A 248 -14.17 -15.34 -0.49
C PHE A 248 -13.69 -15.54 0.94
N LYS A 249 -12.37 -15.59 1.12
CA LYS A 249 -11.70 -15.48 2.42
C LYS A 249 -10.97 -14.14 2.46
N LEU A 250 -11.48 -13.21 3.25
CA LEU A 250 -10.99 -11.83 3.32
C LEU A 250 -10.35 -11.58 4.67
N ILE A 251 -9.08 -11.18 4.70
CA ILE A 251 -8.33 -10.85 5.93
C ILE A 251 -8.03 -9.34 5.89
N PRO A 252 -8.86 -8.49 6.51
CA PRO A 252 -8.77 -7.05 6.28
C PRO A 252 -7.54 -6.38 6.90
N MET A 253 -6.95 -6.99 7.92
CA MET A 253 -5.78 -6.45 8.60
C MET A 253 -4.92 -7.57 9.19
N LEU A 254 -3.75 -7.80 8.60
CA LEU A 254 -2.78 -8.80 9.06
C LEU A 254 -1.92 -8.33 10.24
N ASN A 255 -1.77 -7.03 10.45
CA ASN A 255 -0.88 -6.46 11.46
C ASN A 255 -1.59 -5.41 12.34
N PRO A 256 -2.63 -5.78 13.11
CA PRO A 256 -3.35 -4.83 13.95
C PRO A 256 -2.43 -4.17 15.00
N ASP A 257 -1.48 -4.91 15.56
CA ASP A 257 -0.57 -4.37 16.58
C ASP A 257 0.26 -3.21 16.05
N GLY A 258 0.89 -3.40 14.88
CA GLY A 258 1.65 -2.34 14.23
C GLY A 258 0.77 -1.14 13.85
N VAL A 259 -0.50 -1.37 13.51
CA VAL A 259 -1.46 -0.29 13.20
C VAL A 259 -1.78 0.51 14.44
N ILE A 260 -2.09 -0.14 15.55
CA ILE A 260 -2.45 0.51 16.82
C ILE A 260 -1.31 1.41 17.30
N VAL A 261 -0.06 0.93 17.25
CA VAL A 261 1.10 1.70 17.73
C VAL A 261 1.64 2.71 16.71
N GLY A 262 1.08 2.80 15.50
CA GLY A 262 1.54 3.76 14.48
C GLY A 262 2.90 3.42 13.86
N ASN A 263 3.21 2.12 13.70
CA ASN A 263 4.37 1.69 12.94
C ASN A 263 4.22 2.02 11.44
N THR A 264 5.35 2.08 10.75
CA THR A 264 5.47 2.16 9.29
C THR A 264 5.32 0.77 8.65
N ARG A 265 6.20 -0.17 9.00
CA ARG A 265 6.40 -1.41 8.22
C ARG A 265 6.26 -2.68 9.03
N ASN A 266 6.79 -2.69 10.24
CA ASN A 266 7.08 -3.90 10.98
C ASN A 266 5.98 -4.25 12.00
N SER A 267 5.95 -5.51 12.41
CA SER A 267 5.21 -5.95 13.60
C SER A 267 5.93 -5.56 14.89
N LEU A 268 5.35 -5.88 16.04
CA LEU A 268 5.98 -5.71 17.36
C LEU A 268 7.23 -6.57 17.59
N THR A 269 7.59 -7.45 16.66
CA THR A 269 8.88 -8.16 16.69
C THR A 269 10.02 -7.37 16.05
N GLY A 270 9.74 -6.16 15.52
CA GLY A 270 10.70 -5.40 14.71
C GLY A 270 10.95 -5.99 13.32
N LYS A 271 10.16 -7.00 12.90
CA LYS A 271 10.30 -7.67 11.60
C LYS A 271 9.13 -7.37 10.64
N ASP A 272 9.47 -7.31 9.36
CA ASP A 272 8.55 -7.23 8.22
C ASP A 272 7.81 -8.58 8.08
N LEU A 273 6.51 -8.59 8.40
CA LEU A 273 5.66 -9.77 8.33
C LEU A 273 5.56 -10.35 6.91
N ASN A 274 5.67 -9.51 5.87
CA ASN A 274 5.73 -9.95 4.48
C ASN A 274 7.13 -10.45 4.07
N ARG A 275 7.98 -10.82 5.03
CA ARG A 275 9.14 -11.70 4.84
C ARG A 275 9.03 -13.01 5.61
N GLN A 276 7.97 -13.18 6.40
CA GLN A 276 7.82 -14.28 7.34
C GLN A 276 6.87 -15.39 6.84
N TYR A 277 6.41 -15.39 5.59
CA TYR A 277 5.48 -16.43 5.13
C TYR A 277 6.09 -17.85 5.11
N ARG A 278 7.42 -17.95 5.05
CA ARG A 278 8.15 -19.22 5.21
C ARG A 278 8.27 -19.69 6.66
N THR A 279 7.93 -18.86 7.64
CA THR A 279 8.10 -19.19 9.07
C THR A 279 7.32 -20.43 9.48
N VAL A 280 7.89 -21.18 10.40
CA VAL A 280 7.23 -22.29 11.11
C VAL A 280 6.82 -21.88 12.53
N ILE A 281 7.26 -20.72 13.00
CA ILE A 281 7.07 -20.24 14.37
C ILE A 281 5.75 -19.50 14.46
N ARG A 282 4.74 -20.17 15.01
CA ARG A 282 3.37 -19.67 15.11
C ARG A 282 3.23 -18.53 16.12
N GLU A 283 3.92 -18.66 17.24
CA GLU A 283 3.80 -17.77 18.40
C GLU A 283 4.37 -16.37 18.08
N THR A 284 5.42 -16.30 17.27
CA THR A 284 6.07 -15.03 16.87
C THR A 284 5.34 -14.34 15.71
N TYR A 285 4.75 -15.11 14.80
CA TYR A 285 4.10 -14.57 13.59
C TYR A 285 2.70 -15.18 13.38
N PRO A 286 1.78 -15.05 14.34
CA PRO A 286 0.52 -15.78 14.34
C PRO A 286 -0.33 -15.45 13.11
N SER A 287 -0.51 -14.17 12.76
CA SER A 287 -1.34 -13.78 11.62
C SER A 287 -0.87 -14.38 10.31
N ILE A 288 0.44 -14.43 10.09
CA ILE A 288 1.03 -15.00 8.88
C ILE A 288 0.94 -16.52 8.87
N TRP A 289 1.23 -17.17 10.00
CA TRP A 289 1.15 -18.61 10.13
C TRP A 289 -0.28 -19.12 9.89
N TYR A 290 -1.27 -18.53 10.58
CA TYR A 290 -2.68 -18.92 10.46
C TYR A 290 -3.26 -18.58 9.08
N THR A 291 -2.82 -17.48 8.44
CA THR A 291 -3.17 -17.19 7.04
C THR A 291 -2.70 -18.31 6.13
N LYS A 292 -1.44 -18.74 6.24
CA LYS A 292 -0.88 -19.85 5.45
C LYS A 292 -1.63 -21.16 5.72
N ALA A 293 -1.92 -21.47 6.98
CA ALA A 293 -2.66 -22.68 7.36
C ALA A 293 -4.10 -22.67 6.81
N MET A 294 -4.79 -21.51 6.83
CA MET A 294 -6.09 -21.34 6.20
C MET A 294 -6.02 -21.56 4.69
N VAL A 295 -5.02 -20.98 4.01
CA VAL A 295 -4.84 -21.15 2.56
C VAL A 295 -4.58 -22.61 2.20
N LYS A 296 -3.73 -23.33 2.95
CA LYS A 296 -3.47 -24.76 2.71
C LYS A 296 -4.74 -25.60 2.79
N ARG A 297 -5.49 -25.49 3.89
CA ARG A 297 -6.78 -26.19 4.03
C ARG A 297 -7.74 -25.87 2.89
N LEU A 298 -7.79 -24.62 2.48
CA LEU A 298 -8.65 -24.18 1.39
C LEU A 298 -8.25 -24.77 0.03
N ILE A 299 -6.96 -25.03 -0.20
CA ILE A 299 -6.46 -25.71 -1.41
C ILE A 299 -6.85 -27.19 -1.41
N ASP A 300 -6.83 -27.83 -0.25
CA ASP A 300 -7.21 -29.25 -0.10
C ASP A 300 -8.72 -29.44 -0.33
N GLU A 301 -9.54 -28.47 0.07
CA GLU A 301 -11.00 -28.53 -0.05
C GLU A 301 -11.55 -27.96 -1.37
N TYR A 302 -10.89 -26.94 -1.94
CA TYR A 302 -11.41 -26.19 -3.09
C TYR A 302 -10.32 -25.77 -4.08
N LYS A 303 -10.72 -25.56 -5.34
CA LYS A 303 -9.86 -24.87 -6.30
C LYS A 303 -9.72 -23.39 -5.91
N VAL A 304 -8.57 -23.01 -5.37
CA VAL A 304 -8.25 -21.59 -5.13
C VAL A 304 -7.77 -20.92 -6.42
N VAL A 305 -8.56 -19.98 -6.93
CA VAL A 305 -8.31 -19.34 -8.23
C VAL A 305 -7.28 -18.23 -8.10
N LEU A 306 -7.30 -17.53 -6.97
CA LEU A 306 -6.53 -16.31 -6.78
C LEU A 306 -6.24 -16.04 -5.31
N TYR A 307 -5.00 -15.61 -5.05
CA TYR A 307 -4.56 -14.98 -3.80
C TYR A 307 -4.08 -13.55 -4.12
N CYS A 308 -4.51 -12.57 -3.33
CA CYS A 308 -4.07 -11.19 -3.48
C CYS A 308 -3.76 -10.55 -2.12
N ASP A 309 -2.55 -10.02 -1.99
CA ASP A 309 -2.13 -9.23 -0.84
C ASP A 309 -2.13 -7.74 -1.21
N MET A 310 -2.96 -6.95 -0.53
CA MET A 310 -3.16 -5.52 -0.78
C MET A 310 -2.16 -4.67 0.01
N HIS A 311 -1.47 -3.80 -0.72
CA HIS A 311 -0.35 -2.98 -0.27
C HIS A 311 -0.44 -1.54 -0.80
N ALA A 312 0.50 -0.70 -0.35
CA ALA A 312 0.70 0.63 -0.89
C ALA A 312 2.17 0.91 -1.25
N HIS A 313 2.37 1.77 -2.27
CA HIS A 313 3.69 2.08 -2.81
C HIS A 313 4.01 3.57 -2.71
N SER A 314 5.15 3.89 -2.09
CA SER A 314 5.52 5.27 -1.73
C SER A 314 6.34 6.04 -2.78
N ARG A 315 6.73 5.38 -3.88
CA ARG A 315 7.61 5.95 -4.92
C ARG A 315 7.07 5.80 -6.34
N LYS A 316 5.84 5.33 -6.51
CA LYS A 316 5.26 5.13 -7.84
C LYS A 316 3.81 5.58 -7.84
N HIS A 317 3.44 6.26 -8.92
CA HIS A 317 2.05 6.51 -9.26
C HIS A 317 1.33 5.23 -9.70
N ASN A 318 0.01 5.33 -9.76
CA ASN A 318 -0.91 4.28 -10.21
C ASN A 318 -1.03 3.11 -9.23
N ILE A 319 -1.90 2.18 -9.60
CA ILE A 319 -2.07 0.88 -8.97
C ILE A 319 -1.52 -0.18 -9.91
N PHE A 320 -0.78 -1.16 -9.40
CA PHE A 320 -0.21 -2.23 -10.22
C PHE A 320 0.01 -3.49 -9.40
N VAL A 321 0.42 -4.58 -10.07
CA VAL A 321 0.60 -5.88 -9.42
C VAL A 321 2.04 -6.40 -9.56
N TYR A 322 2.53 -6.98 -8.47
CA TYR A 322 3.61 -7.96 -8.52
C TYR A 322 3.05 -9.38 -8.49
N GLY A 323 3.37 -10.19 -9.48
CA GLY A 323 2.99 -11.61 -9.54
C GLY A 323 4.20 -12.54 -9.64
N CYS A 324 3.94 -13.80 -9.96
CA CYS A 324 4.94 -14.85 -10.08
C CYS A 324 4.85 -15.52 -11.46
N GLU A 325 5.88 -15.37 -12.29
CA GLU A 325 5.92 -15.92 -13.64
C GLU A 325 6.03 -17.46 -13.64
N ASN A 326 5.18 -18.12 -14.43
CA ASN A 326 5.15 -19.58 -14.55
C ASN A 326 6.09 -20.08 -15.66
N LYS A 327 7.38 -19.74 -15.59
CA LYS A 327 8.35 -20.07 -16.65
C LYS A 327 8.56 -21.57 -16.86
N ARG A 328 8.45 -22.36 -15.79
CA ARG A 328 8.72 -23.82 -15.80
C ARG A 328 7.53 -24.65 -16.29
N SER A 329 6.38 -24.02 -16.51
CA SER A 329 5.13 -24.64 -16.96
C SER A 329 4.67 -24.01 -18.27
N PRO A 330 5.09 -24.54 -19.44
CA PRO A 330 4.72 -24.01 -20.75
C PRO A 330 3.21 -23.78 -20.92
N GLU A 331 2.39 -24.67 -20.37
CA GLU A 331 0.93 -24.65 -20.36
C GLU A 331 0.33 -23.51 -19.52
N LYS A 332 1.05 -23.02 -18.49
CA LYS A 332 0.64 -21.90 -17.64
C LYS A 332 1.29 -20.58 -18.02
N LYS A 333 2.13 -20.56 -19.05
CA LYS A 333 2.92 -19.38 -19.43
C LYS A 333 2.03 -18.17 -19.72
N LEU A 334 2.28 -17.06 -19.02
CA LEU A 334 1.54 -15.78 -19.11
C LEU A 334 0.12 -15.79 -18.56
N THR A 335 -0.40 -16.93 -18.08
CA THR A 335 -1.76 -17.01 -17.53
C THR A 335 -1.91 -16.09 -16.31
N GLU A 336 -0.84 -15.94 -15.52
CA GLU A 336 -0.78 -15.07 -14.35
C GLU A 336 -0.92 -13.58 -14.68
N GLN A 337 -0.86 -13.20 -15.96
CA GLN A 337 -0.91 -11.81 -16.38
C GLN A 337 -2.27 -11.43 -16.94
N VAL A 338 -3.18 -12.39 -17.13
CA VAL A 338 -4.48 -12.09 -17.74
C VAL A 338 -5.37 -11.30 -16.79
N PHE A 339 -5.46 -11.70 -15.52
CA PHE A 339 -6.26 -10.98 -14.54
C PHE A 339 -5.79 -9.51 -14.37
N PRO A 340 -4.49 -9.21 -14.19
CA PRO A 340 -3.99 -7.83 -14.20
C PRO A 340 -4.27 -7.06 -15.49
N LEU A 341 -4.22 -7.71 -16.66
CA LEU A 341 -4.59 -7.04 -17.92
C LEU A 341 -6.08 -6.70 -17.97
N MET A 342 -6.94 -7.57 -17.44
CA MET A 342 -8.38 -7.30 -17.35
C MET A 342 -8.67 -6.17 -16.37
N LEU A 343 -8.00 -6.12 -15.21
CA LEU A 343 -8.08 -4.99 -14.28
C LEU A 343 -7.69 -3.67 -14.94
N HIS A 344 -6.58 -3.66 -15.69
CA HIS A 344 -6.15 -2.48 -16.44
C HIS A 344 -7.22 -1.99 -17.41
N LYS A 345 -7.94 -2.90 -18.09
CA LYS A 345 -9.03 -2.50 -18.99
C LYS A 345 -10.25 -1.94 -18.26
N ASN A 346 -10.56 -2.48 -17.07
CA ASN A 346 -11.70 -2.02 -16.28
C ASN A 346 -11.42 -0.71 -15.52
N VAL A 347 -10.16 -0.41 -15.22
CA VAL A 347 -9.75 0.76 -14.42
C VAL A 347 -8.54 1.45 -15.05
N ALA A 348 -8.63 1.79 -16.34
CA ALA A 348 -7.51 2.29 -17.15
C ALA A 348 -6.92 3.63 -16.66
N ASP A 349 -7.67 4.39 -15.87
CA ASP A 349 -7.28 5.67 -15.29
C ASP A 349 -6.58 5.54 -13.93
N LYS A 350 -6.49 4.33 -13.35
CA LYS A 350 -5.85 4.08 -12.04
C LYS A 350 -4.87 2.91 -12.08
N PHE A 351 -5.14 1.85 -12.84
CA PHE A 351 -4.34 0.62 -12.86
C PHE A 351 -3.40 0.57 -14.07
N SER A 352 -2.09 0.39 -13.84
CA SER A 352 -1.05 0.28 -14.88
C SER A 352 -0.61 -1.17 -15.08
N PHE A 353 -0.92 -1.75 -16.23
CA PHE A 353 -0.42 -3.09 -16.58
C PHE A 353 1.08 -3.11 -16.88
N GLU A 354 1.61 -2.04 -17.47
CA GLU A 354 3.02 -1.84 -17.81
C GLU A 354 3.91 -1.81 -16.56
N SER A 355 3.36 -1.26 -15.47
CA SER A 355 4.02 -1.21 -14.17
C SER A 355 4.08 -2.58 -13.48
N CYS A 356 3.22 -3.52 -13.87
CA CYS A 356 3.20 -4.86 -13.29
C CYS A 356 4.50 -5.62 -13.55
N LYS A 357 4.98 -6.39 -12.56
CA LYS A 357 6.18 -7.25 -12.68
C LYS A 357 5.88 -8.66 -12.20
N PHE A 358 6.39 -9.65 -12.94
CA PHE A 358 6.15 -11.07 -12.66
C PHE A 358 7.44 -11.85 -12.38
N LYS A 359 8.61 -11.24 -12.60
CA LYS A 359 9.90 -11.87 -12.32
C LYS A 359 10.06 -12.07 -10.82
N VAL A 360 10.27 -13.32 -10.41
CA VAL A 360 10.58 -13.68 -9.03
C VAL A 360 12.03 -13.30 -8.70
N GLN A 361 12.25 -12.74 -7.52
CA GLN A 361 13.56 -12.33 -7.00
C GLN A 361 13.83 -13.07 -5.69
N ARG A 362 15.08 -13.52 -5.50
CA ARG A 362 15.52 -14.28 -4.31
C ARG A 362 15.22 -13.54 -3.00
N SER A 363 15.46 -12.23 -2.97
CA SER A 363 15.19 -11.36 -1.80
C SER A 363 13.71 -11.25 -1.42
N LYS A 364 12.79 -11.74 -2.25
CA LYS A 364 11.33 -11.70 -2.03
C LYS A 364 10.74 -13.09 -1.78
N GLU A 365 11.55 -14.13 -1.68
CA GLU A 365 11.10 -15.52 -1.50
C GLU A 365 10.24 -15.78 -0.26
N GLY A 366 10.40 -14.96 0.78
CA GLY A 366 9.60 -15.01 2.01
C GLY A 366 8.29 -14.21 1.96
N THR A 367 7.94 -13.61 0.82
CA THR A 367 6.69 -12.82 0.67
C THR A 367 5.48 -13.72 0.48
N GLY A 368 4.31 -13.23 0.89
CA GLY A 368 3.04 -13.95 0.79
C GLY A 368 2.76 -14.42 -0.63
N ARG A 369 2.88 -13.53 -1.63
CA ARG A 369 2.62 -13.91 -3.03
C ARG A 369 3.49 -15.07 -3.51
N ILE A 370 4.78 -15.11 -3.14
CA ILE A 370 5.70 -16.15 -3.62
C ILE A 370 5.44 -17.46 -2.88
N VAL A 371 5.26 -17.42 -1.55
CA VAL A 371 4.95 -18.61 -0.77
C VAL A 371 3.63 -19.24 -1.21
N VAL A 372 2.58 -18.44 -1.38
CA VAL A 372 1.27 -18.94 -1.82
C VAL A 372 1.30 -19.44 -3.27
N TRP A 373 2.12 -18.82 -4.14
CA TRP A 373 2.37 -19.34 -5.48
C TRP A 373 3.04 -20.72 -5.46
N MET A 374 4.03 -20.92 -4.57
CA MET A 374 4.68 -22.23 -4.39
C MET A 374 3.73 -23.30 -3.84
N LEU A 375 2.63 -22.91 -3.16
CA LEU A 375 1.57 -23.84 -2.76
C LEU A 375 0.65 -24.26 -3.92
N GLY A 376 0.87 -23.74 -5.14
CA GLY A 376 0.14 -24.14 -6.35
C GLY A 376 -0.85 -23.10 -6.89
N ILE A 377 -1.06 -21.98 -6.19
CA ILE A 377 -1.98 -20.92 -6.64
C ILE A 377 -1.30 -20.06 -7.71
N THR A 378 -1.71 -20.26 -8.96
CA THR A 378 -1.08 -19.60 -10.13
C THR A 378 -1.24 -18.08 -10.11
N ASN A 379 -2.44 -17.59 -9.78
CA ASN A 379 -2.73 -16.16 -9.68
C ASN A 379 -2.48 -15.69 -8.25
N SER A 380 -1.20 -15.56 -7.89
CA SER A 380 -0.80 -15.08 -6.56
C SER A 380 -0.11 -13.73 -6.69
N TYR A 381 -0.71 -12.71 -6.09
CA TYR A 381 -0.38 -11.32 -6.34
C TYR A 381 -0.10 -10.53 -5.07
N THR A 382 0.74 -9.52 -5.23
CA THR A 382 0.76 -8.31 -4.40
C THR A 382 0.18 -7.18 -5.25
N ILE A 383 -0.90 -6.52 -4.83
CA ILE A 383 -1.39 -5.29 -5.47
C ILE A 383 -0.88 -4.08 -4.69
N GLU A 384 -0.29 -3.13 -5.40
CA GLU A 384 0.42 -1.98 -4.85
C GLU A 384 -0.33 -0.72 -5.28
N ALA A 385 -0.93 0.00 -4.33
CA ALA A 385 -1.61 1.27 -4.59
C ALA A 385 -0.72 2.47 -4.26
N SER A 386 -0.61 3.43 -5.18
CA SER A 386 0.12 4.68 -4.89
C SER A 386 -0.46 5.43 -3.69
N PHE A 387 0.41 5.96 -2.83
CA PHE A 387 0.02 6.96 -1.81
C PHE A 387 -0.31 8.34 -2.42
N GLY A 388 0.22 8.61 -3.61
CA GLY A 388 0.01 9.84 -4.35
C GLY A 388 -1.27 9.77 -5.18
N GLY A 389 -1.16 9.29 -6.41
CA GLY A 389 -2.20 9.46 -7.42
C GLY A 389 -1.95 8.74 -8.74
N SER A 390 -2.70 9.12 -9.76
CA SER A 390 -2.59 8.54 -11.11
C SER A 390 -1.74 9.40 -12.05
N SER A 391 -0.97 8.74 -12.89
CA SER A 391 -0.30 9.32 -14.06
C SER A 391 -0.98 8.90 -15.37
N LEU A 392 -2.19 8.32 -15.31
CA LEU A 392 -2.89 7.69 -16.44
C LEU A 392 -4.19 8.40 -16.79
N GLY A 393 -4.48 8.43 -18.09
CA GLY A 393 -5.79 8.79 -18.64
C GLY A 393 -6.34 10.12 -18.13
N SER A 394 -7.65 10.16 -17.92
CA SER A 394 -8.39 11.33 -17.42
C SER A 394 -8.00 11.75 -16.00
N ARG A 395 -7.25 10.93 -15.27
CA ARG A 395 -6.83 11.21 -13.89
C ARG A 395 -5.35 11.51 -13.74
N LYS A 396 -4.64 11.69 -14.86
CA LYS A 396 -3.23 12.06 -14.87
C LYS A 396 -3.01 13.33 -14.04
N GLY A 397 -2.10 13.26 -13.07
CA GLY A 397 -1.75 14.38 -12.19
C GLY A 397 -2.69 14.60 -11.00
N THR A 398 -3.71 13.74 -10.83
CA THR A 398 -4.66 13.86 -9.70
C THR A 398 -4.26 12.94 -8.55
N HIS A 399 -4.49 13.39 -7.31
CA HIS A 399 -4.33 12.55 -6.12
C HIS A 399 -5.43 11.50 -6.01
N PHE A 400 -5.07 10.35 -5.45
CA PHE A 400 -6.04 9.37 -4.99
C PHE A 400 -6.70 9.83 -3.69
N HIS A 401 -8.01 9.62 -3.64
CA HIS A 401 -8.87 9.76 -2.46
C HIS A 401 -9.36 8.37 -2.01
N THR A 402 -9.98 8.29 -0.83
CA THR A 402 -10.53 7.02 -0.29
C THR A 402 -11.46 6.33 -1.29
N ALA A 403 -12.33 7.10 -1.96
CA ALA A 403 -13.24 6.60 -2.99
C ALA A 403 -12.52 5.92 -4.18
N ASP A 404 -11.31 6.35 -4.53
CA ASP A 404 -10.53 5.73 -5.61
C ASP A 404 -10.00 4.36 -5.23
N TYR A 405 -9.54 4.24 -3.99
CA TYR A 405 -9.09 2.96 -3.44
C TYR A 405 -10.28 2.01 -3.29
N GLU A 406 -11.41 2.48 -2.75
CA GLU A 406 -12.63 1.69 -2.64
C GLU A 406 -13.13 1.24 -4.02
N HIS A 407 -13.10 2.12 -5.02
CA HIS A 407 -13.43 1.78 -6.40
C HIS A 407 -12.51 0.68 -6.96
N MET A 408 -11.21 0.70 -6.64
CA MET A 408 -10.30 -0.38 -7.04
C MET A 408 -10.71 -1.73 -6.41
N GLY A 409 -11.14 -1.73 -5.15
CA GLY A 409 -11.68 -2.91 -4.46
C GLY A 409 -12.93 -3.47 -5.14
N LYS A 410 -13.88 -2.59 -5.51
CA LYS A 410 -15.07 -2.94 -6.29
C LYS A 410 -14.69 -3.51 -7.66
N ALA A 411 -13.85 -2.80 -8.41
CA ALA A 411 -13.46 -3.20 -9.75
C ALA A 411 -12.70 -4.54 -9.77
N PHE A 412 -11.97 -4.85 -8.69
CA PHE A 412 -11.37 -6.17 -8.49
C PHE A 412 -12.41 -7.29 -8.50
N CYS A 413 -13.53 -7.13 -7.79
CA CYS A 413 -14.65 -8.07 -7.81
C CYS A 413 -15.32 -8.15 -9.18
N GLU A 414 -15.57 -7.02 -9.83
CA GLU A 414 -16.19 -6.99 -11.17
C GLU A 414 -15.31 -7.70 -12.21
N THR A 415 -13.99 -7.51 -12.14
CA THR A 415 -13.05 -8.26 -12.98
C THR A 415 -13.06 -9.76 -12.66
N LEU A 416 -13.21 -10.16 -11.40
CA LEU A 416 -13.33 -11.59 -11.02
C LEU A 416 -14.55 -12.28 -11.62
N LEU A 417 -15.68 -11.56 -11.74
CA LEU A 417 -16.90 -12.12 -12.34
C LEU A 417 -16.61 -12.55 -13.78
N ASP A 418 -15.94 -11.68 -14.51
CA ASP A 418 -15.56 -11.83 -15.90
C ASP A 418 -14.37 -12.78 -16.13
N TYR A 419 -13.43 -12.82 -15.19
CA TYR A 419 -12.26 -13.71 -15.22
C TYR A 419 -12.65 -15.15 -14.89
N GLY A 420 -13.60 -15.32 -13.96
CA GLY A 420 -14.09 -16.62 -13.60
C GLY A 420 -14.82 -17.27 -14.75
N ASP A 421 -15.57 -16.53 -15.59
CA ASP A 421 -16.57 -17.03 -16.54
C ASP A 421 -16.02 -18.07 -17.53
N ASP A 422 -16.55 -19.30 -17.42
CA ASP A 422 -16.09 -20.46 -18.19
C ASP A 422 -16.90 -20.64 -19.50
N THR A 423 -17.78 -19.70 -19.85
CA THR A 423 -18.54 -19.77 -21.12
C THR A 423 -17.61 -19.74 -22.34
N PRO A 424 -17.95 -20.43 -23.45
CA PRO A 424 -17.07 -20.53 -24.62
C PRO A 424 -16.59 -19.18 -25.17
N ASN A 425 -17.45 -18.16 -25.12
CA ASN A 425 -17.11 -16.81 -25.56
C ASN A 425 -16.06 -16.13 -24.66
N LYS A 426 -16.13 -16.34 -23.34
CA LYS A 426 -15.18 -15.79 -22.37
C LYS A 426 -13.84 -16.54 -22.41
N VAL A 427 -13.86 -17.85 -22.65
CA VAL A 427 -12.65 -18.64 -22.94
C VAL A 427 -11.96 -18.13 -24.21
N LYS A 428 -12.69 -17.90 -25.31
CA LYS A 428 -12.14 -17.27 -26.53
C LYS A 428 -11.52 -15.91 -26.23
N ARG A 429 -12.17 -15.09 -25.38
CA ARG A 429 -11.65 -13.78 -24.95
C ARG A 429 -10.35 -13.92 -24.16
N MET A 430 -10.26 -14.88 -23.24
CA MET A 430 -9.06 -15.22 -22.47
C MET A 430 -7.86 -15.50 -23.40
N THR A 431 -8.07 -16.31 -24.44
CA THR A 431 -7.06 -16.61 -25.45
C THR A 431 -6.60 -15.35 -26.21
N ARG A 432 -7.53 -14.43 -26.52
CA ARG A 432 -7.19 -13.12 -27.12
C ARG A 432 -6.33 -12.27 -26.19
N HIS A 433 -6.66 -12.23 -24.89
CA HIS A 433 -5.83 -11.54 -23.89
C HIS A 433 -4.42 -12.12 -23.82
N MET A 434 -4.26 -13.45 -23.84
CA MET A 434 -2.92 -14.07 -23.87
C MET A 434 -2.12 -13.67 -25.12
N LYS A 435 -2.76 -13.61 -26.29
CA LYS A 435 -2.11 -13.10 -27.53
C LYS A 435 -1.70 -11.63 -27.37
N GLN A 436 -2.54 -10.80 -26.77
CA GLN A 436 -2.23 -9.39 -26.48
C GLN A 436 -1.02 -9.27 -25.54
N ILE A 437 -0.98 -10.04 -24.46
CA ILE A 437 0.13 -10.05 -23.49
C ILE A 437 1.43 -10.45 -24.19
N LYS A 438 1.41 -11.49 -25.04
CA LYS A 438 2.58 -11.89 -25.84
C LYS A 438 3.11 -10.73 -26.68
N ARG A 439 2.23 -9.96 -27.33
CA ARG A 439 2.61 -8.77 -28.13
C ARG A 439 3.21 -7.68 -27.24
N ILE A 440 2.58 -7.35 -26.11
CA ILE A 440 3.08 -6.36 -25.14
C ILE A 440 4.49 -6.75 -24.67
N ARG A 441 4.70 -7.99 -24.22
CA ARG A 441 6.01 -8.46 -23.74
C ARG A 441 7.08 -8.49 -24.83
N LYS A 442 6.70 -8.80 -26.07
CA LYS A 442 7.63 -8.73 -27.22
C LYS A 442 8.05 -7.28 -27.49
N ARG A 443 7.12 -6.33 -27.41
CA ARG A 443 7.40 -4.89 -27.56
C ARG A 443 8.32 -4.38 -26.45
N GLU A 444 8.00 -4.65 -25.18
CA GLU A 444 8.84 -4.25 -24.03
C GLU A 444 10.26 -4.80 -24.14
N LYS A 445 10.43 -6.05 -24.63
CA LYS A 445 11.76 -6.65 -24.83
C LYS A 445 12.56 -5.91 -25.92
N ARG A 446 11.91 -5.48 -27.01
CA ARG A 446 12.53 -4.69 -28.09
C ARG A 446 12.94 -3.31 -27.58
N GLU A 447 12.04 -2.62 -26.88
CA GLU A 447 12.31 -1.30 -26.28
C GLU A 447 13.49 -1.35 -25.30
N LYS A 448 13.53 -2.35 -24.40
CA LYS A 448 14.67 -2.55 -23.49
C LYS A 448 15.99 -2.81 -24.22
N LYS A 449 15.95 -3.59 -25.32
CA LYS A 449 17.15 -3.85 -26.14
C LYS A 449 17.62 -2.55 -26.79
N ALA A 450 16.70 -1.77 -27.37
CA ALA A 450 17.01 -0.48 -27.97
C ALA A 450 17.60 0.51 -26.95
N LEU A 451 17.02 0.62 -25.76
CA LEU A 451 17.54 1.48 -24.69
C LEU A 451 18.94 1.05 -24.23
N LYS A 452 19.20 -0.26 -24.12
CA LYS A 452 20.53 -0.77 -23.79
C LYS A 452 21.55 -0.42 -24.87
N LEU A 453 21.19 -0.58 -26.15
CA LEU A 453 22.05 -0.22 -27.28
C LEU A 453 22.34 1.29 -27.30
N LYS A 454 21.33 2.13 -27.04
CA LYS A 454 21.50 3.58 -26.94
C LYS A 454 22.50 3.96 -25.84
N LYS A 455 22.35 3.39 -24.63
CA LYS A 455 23.28 3.62 -23.52
C LYS A 455 24.71 3.15 -23.83
N MET A 456 24.86 2.02 -24.54
CA MET A 456 26.17 1.53 -24.96
C MET A 456 26.82 2.43 -26.01
N ALA A 457 26.04 2.97 -26.95
CA ALA A 457 26.52 3.94 -27.93
C ALA A 457 26.95 5.24 -27.27
N GLU A 458 26.14 5.78 -26.34
CA GLU A 458 26.48 6.97 -25.55
C GLU A 458 27.78 6.77 -24.74
N GLN A 459 27.94 5.61 -24.08
CA GLN A 459 29.19 5.27 -23.38
C GLN A 459 30.39 5.13 -24.33
N GLY A 460 30.19 4.55 -25.52
CA GLY A 460 31.22 4.44 -26.54
C GLY A 460 31.69 5.80 -27.06
N CYS A 461 30.75 6.73 -27.29
CA CYS A 461 31.07 8.11 -27.66
C CYS A 461 31.88 8.82 -26.57
N ILE A 462 31.48 8.68 -25.29
CA ILE A 462 32.22 9.27 -24.16
C ILE A 462 33.65 8.71 -24.06
N ILE A 463 33.85 7.41 -24.35
CA ILE A 463 35.19 6.81 -24.35
C ILE A 463 36.02 7.33 -25.53
N ALA A 464 35.43 7.49 -26.71
CA ALA A 464 36.10 8.05 -27.88
C ALA A 464 36.55 9.51 -27.64
N GLU A 465 35.67 10.37 -27.11
CA GLU A 465 35.99 11.76 -26.75
C GLU A 465 37.12 11.83 -25.70
N LYS A 466 37.10 10.96 -24.68
CA LYS A 466 38.18 10.90 -23.67
C LYS A 466 39.52 10.42 -24.24
N LEU A 467 39.50 9.55 -25.25
CA LEU A 467 40.72 9.10 -25.95
C LEU A 467 41.27 10.20 -26.88
N GLU A 468 40.39 10.99 -27.48
CA GLU A 468 40.75 12.11 -28.34
C GLU A 468 41.38 13.26 -27.53
N VAL A 469 40.82 13.62 -26.37
CA VAL A 469 41.40 14.59 -25.42
C VAL A 469 42.77 14.12 -24.89
N LYS A 470 42.95 12.81 -24.65
CA LYS A 470 44.26 12.25 -24.27
C LYS A 470 45.30 12.29 -25.40
N ARG A 471 44.87 12.26 -26.66
CA ARG A 471 45.75 12.38 -27.84
C ARG A 471 46.17 13.83 -28.09
N THR A 472 45.29 14.79 -27.82
CA THR A 472 45.58 16.23 -28.01
C THR A 472 46.30 16.88 -26.82
N GLY A 473 46.27 16.28 -25.63
CA GLY A 473 46.97 16.77 -24.43
C GLY A 473 48.46 16.39 -24.32
N LYS A 474 49.05 15.69 -25.29
CA LYS A 474 50.49 15.38 -25.37
C LYS A 474 51.15 16.15 -26.51
N SER A 475 51.17 17.48 -26.42
CA SER A 475 52.09 18.30 -27.21
C SER A 475 52.12 19.73 -26.68
N VAL A 476 52.81 19.97 -25.56
CA VAL A 476 53.60 21.19 -25.37
C VAL A 476 54.80 20.82 -24.48
N SER A 477 55.93 20.56 -25.12
CA SER A 477 57.28 20.64 -24.57
C SER A 477 58.08 21.55 -25.47
#